data_AF-A0A6C0GDV3-F1
#
_entry.id   AF-A0A6C0GDV3-F1
#
_cell.length_a   1.000
_cell.length_b   1.000
_cell.length_c   1.000
_cell.angle_alpha   90.00
_cell.angle_beta   90.00
_cell.angle_gamma   90.00
#
_symmetry.space_group_name_H-M   'P 1'
#
loop_
_entity.id
_entity.type
_entity.pdbx_description
1 polymer ?
#
loop_
_entity_poly.entity_id
_entity_poly.type
_entity_poly.pdbx_seq_one_letter_code
_entity_poly.pdbx_strand_id
1 'polypeptide(L)'
;MTYTTQISDQIVRITLTGDMTGFEDSQSLLKAVDSIIKQGILLCVADISQIRYMNSSGINTLTTLLTKFRTRGGEMVLTKPSEQVQKLLIITKLNAIFTIVEDHAAAVVKLKSE
;
A
#
# COMPACT_ATOMS: atom_id res chain seq x y z
N MET A 1 -7.89 -2.66 11.77
CA MET A 1 -7.85 -2.07 10.42
C MET A 1 -8.82 -2.81 9.53
N THR A 2 -9.53 -2.08 8.67
CA THR A 2 -10.31 -2.67 7.58
C THR A 2 -9.71 -2.29 6.24
N TYR A 3 -9.99 -3.07 5.21
CA TYR A 3 -9.57 -2.76 3.85
C TYR A 3 -10.65 -3.11 2.82
N THR A 4 -10.61 -2.40 1.70
CA THR A 4 -11.37 -2.73 0.50
C THR A 4 -10.44 -2.82 -0.70
N THR A 5 -10.75 -3.71 -1.64
CA THR A 5 -10.00 -3.86 -2.90
C THR A 5 -10.89 -3.52 -4.09
N GLN A 6 -10.32 -2.83 -5.07
CA GLN A 6 -10.95 -2.54 -6.36
C GLN A 6 -9.91 -2.77 -7.45
N ILE A 7 -10.30 -3.37 -8.56
CA ILE A 7 -9.38 -3.67 -9.67
C ILE A 7 -9.89 -2.93 -10.90
N SER A 8 -9.01 -2.16 -11.55
CA SER A 8 -9.26 -1.48 -12.82
C SER A 8 -7.95 -1.38 -13.60
N ASP A 9 -7.99 -1.58 -14.92
CA ASP A 9 -6.81 -1.41 -15.80
C ASP A 9 -5.54 -2.17 -15.35
N GLN A 10 -5.66 -3.42 -14.88
CA GLN A 10 -4.53 -4.20 -14.33
C GLN A 10 -3.85 -3.57 -13.10
N ILE A 11 -4.53 -2.64 -12.44
CA ILE A 11 -4.09 -2.00 -11.19
C ILE A 11 -5.09 -2.37 -10.10
N VAL A 12 -4.59 -2.86 -8.97
CA VAL A 12 -5.40 -3.00 -7.76
C VAL A 12 -5.28 -1.74 -6.91
N ARG A 13 -6.41 -1.18 -6.51
CA ARG A 13 -6.50 -0.18 -5.45
C ARG A 13 -6.89 -0.86 -4.15
N ILE A 14 -6.06 -0.70 -3.13
CA ILE A 14 -6.31 -1.16 -1.77
C ILE A 14 -6.53 0.07 -0.91
N THR A 15 -7.73 0.23 -0.35
CA THR A 15 -8.02 1.34 0.59
C THR A 15 -7.95 0.81 2.01
N LEU A 16 -7.09 1.41 2.83
CA LEU A 16 -6.83 1.00 4.21
C LEU A 16 -7.42 2.03 5.18
N THR A 17 -8.18 1.57 6.17
CA THR A 17 -8.89 2.44 7.13
C THR A 17 -8.67 2.02 8.58
N GLY A 18 -8.53 3.01 9.46
CA GLY A 18 -8.37 2.83 10.91
C GLY A 18 -6.91 2.83 11.34
N ASP A 19 -6.53 1.88 12.20
CA ASP A 19 -5.20 1.85 12.81
C ASP A 19 -4.44 0.58 12.40
N MET A 20 -3.21 0.75 11.91
CA MET A 20 -2.33 -0.33 11.50
C MET A 20 -1.40 -0.73 12.66
N THR A 21 -1.99 -1.32 13.70
CA THR A 21 -1.28 -1.73 14.93
C THR A 21 -1.32 -3.23 15.19
N GLY A 22 -2.26 -3.95 14.58
CA GLY A 22 -2.52 -5.37 14.83
C GLY A 22 -2.03 -6.31 13.73
N PHE A 23 -1.69 -7.53 14.13
CA PHE A 23 -1.17 -8.58 13.24
C PHE A 23 -2.29 -9.34 12.50
N GLU A 24 -3.45 -9.54 13.12
CA GLU A 24 -4.54 -10.37 12.56
C GLU A 24 -5.13 -9.76 11.29
N ASP A 25 -5.45 -8.47 11.31
CA ASP A 25 -5.98 -7.75 10.14
C ASP A 25 -4.99 -7.77 8.97
N SER A 26 -3.69 -7.71 9.27
CA SER A 26 -2.62 -7.72 8.28
C SER A 26 -2.53 -9.06 7.53
N GLN A 27 -2.77 -10.19 8.20
CA GLN A 27 -2.72 -11.51 7.54
C GLN A 27 -3.81 -11.68 6.47
N SER A 28 -5.02 -11.20 6.76
CA SER A 28 -6.13 -11.30 5.81
C SER A 28 -5.87 -10.47 4.54
N LEU A 29 -5.32 -9.27 4.70
CA LEU A 29 -4.89 -8.42 3.60
C LEU A 29 -3.78 -9.08 2.76
N LEU A 30 -2.75 -9.63 3.41
CA LEU A 30 -1.64 -10.29 2.69
C LEU A 30 -2.13 -11.48 1.85
N LYS A 31 -3.08 -12.28 2.37
CA LYS A 31 -3.70 -13.38 1.62
C LYS A 31 -4.52 -12.88 0.42
N ALA A 32 -5.27 -11.79 0.58
CA ALA A 32 -6.02 -11.19 -0.52
C ALA A 32 -5.08 -10.70 -1.64
N VAL A 33 -3.99 -10.03 -1.28
CA VAL A 33 -2.96 -9.58 -2.23
C VAL A 33 -2.29 -10.75 -2.94
N ASP A 34 -1.99 -11.85 -2.23
CA ASP A 34 -1.44 -13.05 -2.87
C ASP A 34 -2.38 -13.63 -3.94
N SER A 35 -3.70 -13.58 -3.72
CA SER A 35 -4.69 -13.99 -4.72
C SER A 35 -4.69 -13.08 -5.94
N ILE A 36 -4.58 -11.76 -5.74
CA ILE A 36 -4.56 -10.75 -6.80
C ILE A 36 -3.29 -10.88 -7.66
N ILE A 37 -2.13 -11.03 -7.02
CA ILE A 37 -0.84 -11.24 -7.70
C ILE A 37 -0.86 -12.53 -8.52
N LYS A 38 -1.46 -13.61 -8.02
CA LYS A 38 -1.64 -14.87 -8.78
C LYS A 38 -2.49 -14.70 -10.04
N GLN A 39 -3.34 -13.68 -10.10
CA GLN A 39 -4.14 -13.35 -11.28
C GLN A 39 -3.37 -12.48 -12.29
N GLY A 40 -2.10 -12.15 -12.02
CA GLY A 40 -1.26 -11.35 -12.91
C GLY A 40 -1.40 -9.84 -12.71
N ILE A 41 -2.14 -9.40 -11.69
CA ILE A 41 -2.27 -7.99 -11.35
C ILE A 41 -1.10 -7.60 -10.45
N LEU A 42 -0.14 -6.86 -11.02
CA LEU A 42 1.16 -6.56 -10.42
C LEU A 42 1.35 -5.09 -10.04
N LEU A 43 0.40 -4.23 -10.40
CA LEU A 43 0.45 -2.80 -10.08
C LEU A 43 -0.54 -2.50 -8.95
N CYS A 44 -0.09 -1.78 -7.94
CA CYS A 44 -0.89 -1.52 -6.73
C CYS A 44 -0.88 -0.07 -6.30
N VAL A 45 -2.08 0.46 -6.02
CA VAL A 45 -2.29 1.73 -5.33
C VAL A 45 -2.78 1.43 -3.92
N ALA A 46 -1.95 1.70 -2.91
CA ALA A 46 -2.34 1.61 -1.51
C ALA A 46 -2.75 2.98 -0.98
N ASP A 47 -4.06 3.18 -0.82
CA ASP A 47 -4.65 4.39 -0.25
C ASP A 47 -4.65 4.29 1.27
N ILE A 48 -3.82 5.13 1.89
CA ILE A 48 -3.61 5.21 3.34
C ILE A 48 -4.17 6.51 3.94
N SER A 49 -5.06 7.21 3.22
CA SER A 49 -5.71 8.45 3.69
C SER A 49 -6.52 8.30 4.95
N GLN A 50 -7.09 7.13 5.17
CA GLN A 50 -7.92 6.84 6.32
C GLN A 50 -7.14 6.11 7.44
N ILE A 51 -5.81 6.05 7.33
CA ILE A 51 -4.95 5.56 8.40
C ILE A 51 -4.65 6.68 9.39
N ARG A 52 -5.06 6.47 10.64
CA ARG A 52 -4.87 7.44 11.72
C ARG A 52 -3.57 7.19 12.48
N TYR A 53 -3.25 5.92 12.70
CA TYR A 53 -2.07 5.51 13.45
C TYR A 53 -1.41 4.26 12.88
N MET A 54 -0.09 4.20 12.98
CA MET A 54 0.73 3.09 12.50
C MET A 54 1.91 2.88 13.46
N ASN A 55 2.23 1.62 13.75
CA ASN A 55 3.41 1.23 14.53
C ASN A 55 4.36 0.35 13.67
N SER A 56 5.31 -0.32 14.31
CA SER A 56 6.23 -1.26 13.65
C SER A 56 5.52 -2.37 12.86
N SER A 57 4.40 -2.90 13.36
CA SER A 57 3.62 -3.92 12.66
C SER A 57 2.99 -3.37 11.38
N GLY A 58 2.42 -2.16 11.43
CA GLY A 58 1.88 -1.52 10.23
C GLY A 58 2.93 -1.22 9.16
N ILE A 59 4.10 -0.74 9.59
CA ILE A 59 5.27 -0.54 8.71
C ILE A 59 5.69 -1.86 8.06
N ASN A 60 5.79 -2.93 8.84
CA ASN A 60 6.14 -4.25 8.34
C ASN A 60 5.10 -4.76 7.31
N THR A 61 3.81 -4.53 7.56
CA THR A 61 2.74 -4.88 6.62
C THR A 61 2.90 -4.14 5.30
N LEU A 62 3.11 -2.82 5.30
CA LEU A 62 3.33 -2.05 4.06
C LEU A 62 4.60 -2.49 3.33
N THR A 63 5.68 -2.75 4.06
CA THR A 63 6.96 -3.18 3.47
C THR A 63 6.83 -4.58 2.86
N THR A 64 6.08 -5.46 3.51
CA THR A 64 5.79 -6.81 3.00
C THR A 64 4.95 -6.74 1.73
N LEU A 65 3.93 -5.87 1.69
CA LEU A 65 3.12 -5.65 0.50
C LEU A 65 3.95 -5.15 -0.68
N LEU A 66 4.77 -4.11 -0.47
CA LEU A 66 5.68 -3.60 -1.48
C LEU A 66 6.59 -4.70 -2.04
N THR A 67 7.19 -5.48 -1.13
CA THR A 67 8.07 -6.60 -1.51
C THR A 67 7.34 -7.64 -2.35
N LYS A 68 6.10 -7.99 -2.02
CA LYS A 68 5.30 -8.96 -2.80
C LYS A 68 5.08 -8.51 -4.25
N PHE A 69 4.77 -7.23 -4.48
CA PHE A 69 4.63 -6.69 -5.84
C PHE A 69 5.96 -6.65 -6.58
N ARG A 70 7.01 -6.06 -5.96
CA ARG A 70 8.34 -5.91 -6.60
C ARG A 70 9.02 -7.23 -6.94
N THR A 71 8.91 -8.24 -6.07
CA THR A 71 9.48 -9.58 -6.32
C THR A 71 8.84 -10.30 -7.51
N ARG A 72 7.69 -9.80 -8.01
CA ARG A 72 7.01 -10.31 -9.20
C ARG A 72 7.14 -9.39 -10.41
N GLY A 73 8.02 -8.40 -10.35
CA GLY A 73 8.20 -7.40 -11.42
C GLY A 73 7.10 -6.33 -11.46
N GLY A 74 6.34 -6.20 -10.38
CA GLY A 74 5.34 -5.15 -10.21
C GLY A 74 5.81 -3.99 -9.35
N GLU A 75 4.89 -3.09 -9.03
CA GLU A 75 5.17 -1.96 -8.15
C GLU A 75 3.95 -1.59 -7.30
N MET A 76 4.19 -0.99 -6.14
CA MET A 76 3.17 -0.43 -5.27
C MET A 76 3.49 1.02 -4.90
N VAL A 77 2.50 1.90 -5.08
CA VAL A 77 2.57 3.31 -4.67
C VAL A 77 1.60 3.58 -3.52
N LEU A 78 2.01 4.46 -2.61
CA LEU A 78 1.15 4.93 -1.52
C LEU A 78 0.47 6.24 -1.93
N THR A 79 -0.80 6.41 -1.58
CA THR A 79 -1.51 7.68 -1.78
C THR A 79 -1.99 8.27 -0.48
N LYS A 80 -1.93 9.60 -0.39
CA LYS A 80 -2.63 10.40 0.62
C LYS A 80 -2.30 10.03 2.08
N PRO A 81 -1.05 9.82 2.52
CA PRO A 81 -0.80 9.64 3.97
C PRO A 81 -1.32 10.84 4.76
N SER A 82 -1.97 10.60 5.90
CA SER A 82 -2.25 11.67 6.87
C SER A 82 -0.93 12.32 7.33
N GLU A 83 -0.94 13.57 7.78
CA GLU A 83 0.29 14.26 8.21
C GLU A 83 1.10 13.46 9.25
N GLN A 84 0.39 12.79 10.16
CA GLN A 84 1.01 11.94 11.18
C GLN A 84 1.72 10.73 10.55
N VAL A 85 1.07 10.06 9.61
CA VAL A 85 1.66 8.92 8.89
C VAL A 85 2.82 9.40 8.01
N GLN A 86 2.70 10.55 7.36
CA GLN A 86 3.77 11.12 6.56
C GLN A 86 5.01 11.45 7.40
N LYS A 87 4.84 12.09 8.56
CA LYS A 87 5.93 12.33 9.52
C LYS A 87 6.59 11.02 9.96
N LEU A 88 5.79 9.99 10.25
CA LEU A 88 6.32 8.66 10.60
C LEU A 88 7.17 8.08 9.46
N LEU A 89 6.68 8.11 8.21
CA LEU A 89 7.41 7.60 7.04
C LEU A 89 8.73 8.34 6.81
N ILE A 90 8.78 9.65 7.07
CA ILE A 90 10.01 10.45 6.99
C ILE A 90 11.00 10.07 8.10
N ILE A 91 10.55 10.04 9.36
CA ILE A 91 11.40 9.70 10.52
C ILE A 91 12.01 8.30 10.36
N THR A 92 11.22 7.37 9.84
CA THR A 92 11.62 5.98 9.61
C THR A 92 12.37 5.76 8.29
N LYS A 93 12.62 6.83 7.51
CA LYS A 93 13.26 6.80 6.18
C LYS A 93 12.54 5.91 5.15
N LEU A 94 11.29 5.57 5.40
CA LEU A 94 10.46 4.77 4.51
C LEU A 94 10.04 5.57 3.27
N ASN A 95 10.05 6.90 3.35
CA ASN A 95 9.88 7.78 2.19
C ASN A 95 10.94 7.58 1.08
N ALA A 96 12.09 6.96 1.39
CA ALA A 96 13.09 6.58 0.38
C ALA A 96 12.79 5.22 -0.29
N ILE A 97 11.89 4.43 0.30
CA ILE A 97 11.56 3.07 -0.14
C ILE A 97 10.22 3.06 -0.89
N PHE A 98 9.24 3.80 -0.37
CA PHE A 98 7.92 3.95 -0.96
C PHE A 98 7.85 5.15 -1.88
N THR A 99 7.29 4.93 -3.06
CA THR A 99 6.78 6.01 -3.90
C THR A 99 5.46 6.50 -3.30
N ILE A 100 5.42 7.77 -2.90
CA ILE A 100 4.25 8.42 -2.31
C ILE A 100 3.77 9.51 -3.26
N VAL A 101 2.47 9.49 -3.58
CA VAL A 101 1.85 10.49 -4.47
C VAL A 101 0.58 11.05 -3.82
N GLU A 102 0.11 12.18 -4.36
CA GLU A 102 -0.98 12.94 -3.78
C GLU A 102 -2.34 12.25 -3.91
N ASP A 103 -2.60 11.54 -5.01
CA ASP A 103 -3.88 10.90 -5.24
C ASP A 103 -3.81 9.67 -6.15
N HIS A 104 -4.99 9.07 -6.38
CA HIS A 104 -5.14 7.90 -7.23
C HIS A 104 -4.78 8.19 -8.70
N ALA A 105 -5.05 9.39 -9.22
CA ALA A 105 -4.76 9.73 -10.60
C ALA A 105 -3.24 9.79 -10.83
N ALA A 106 -2.51 10.47 -9.95
CA ALA A 106 -1.06 10.52 -9.94
C ALA A 106 -0.45 9.11 -9.78
N ALA A 107 -1.05 8.27 -8.93
CA ALA A 107 -0.63 6.89 -8.73
C ALA A 107 -0.73 6.05 -10.01
N VAL A 108 -1.85 6.14 -10.72
CA VAL A 108 -2.06 5.42 -11.99
C VAL A 108 -1.06 5.88 -13.05
N VAL A 109 -0.83 7.20 -13.17
CA VAL A 109 0.16 7.75 -14.10
C VAL A 109 1.56 7.20 -13.78
N LYS A 110 1.95 7.26 -12.51
CA LYS A 110 3.26 6.77 -12.05
C LYS A 110 3.45 5.27 -12.34
N LEU A 111 2.46 4.45 -12.01
CA LEU A 111 2.51 3.00 -12.22
C LEU A 111 2.51 2.59 -13.71
N LYS A 112 1.91 3.39 -14.60
CA LYS A 112 1.91 3.12 -16.04
C LYS A 112 3.16 3.67 -16.76
N SER A 113 3.99 4.44 -16.06
CA SER A 113 5.19 5.08 -16.62
C SER A 113 6.50 4.33 -16.33
N GLU A 114 6.45 3.29 -15.49
CA GLU A 114 7.58 2.40 -15.18
C GLU A 114 7.44 1.07 -15.91
#